data_AF-V5RJ07-F1
#
_entry.id   AF-V5RJ07-F1
#
_cell.length_a   1.000
_cell.length_b   1.000
_cell.length_c   1.000
_cell.angle_alpha   90.00
_cell.angle_beta   90.00
_cell.angle_gamma   90.00
#
_symmetry.space_group_name_H-M   'P 1'
#
loop_
_entity.id
_entity.type
_entity.pdbx_description
1 polymer ?
#
loop_
_entity_poly.entity_id
_entity_poly.type
_entity_poly.pdbx_seq_one_letter_code
_entity_poly.pdbx_strand_id
1 'polypeptide(L)'
;MNKKGKIIILSGPSGVGKGTVNKAISKDKSLNLVQSISMTTRAPRPGEVDGVDYYFVDKETFEDAIQHNELIEYAEFIGNFYGTPRKSVYEKIKNGENVILEIEVVGATQVLKKEKKEDLISIFLMPPSLKSLEQRLRRRGTEQESIIKQRLDKALLEIPLKHKYQYVIEIDSVENAVAKVKEVLTKENTLDIPYEKSYYYSLRNKVEKLVKDQYSFFVENWKENVENLGIKQKISNFSFHDYLVDILTDKTYAHVLASEDIEILDNSDFIDSIVEHFMIDVNFFSIEQREF
;
A
#
# COMPACT_ATOMS: atom_id res chain seq x y z
N MET A 1 15.69 -23.35 -1.98
CA MET A 1 15.03 -22.64 -3.11
C MET A 1 14.90 -21.19 -2.69
N ASN A 2 15.36 -20.23 -3.50
CA ASN A 2 15.18 -18.81 -3.19
C ASN A 2 13.68 -18.49 -3.16
N LYS A 3 13.23 -17.71 -2.18
CA LYS A 3 11.85 -17.22 -2.09
C LYS A 3 11.56 -16.40 -3.34
N LYS A 4 10.40 -16.64 -3.97
CA LYS A 4 9.92 -15.83 -5.10
C LYS A 4 9.77 -14.37 -4.65
N GLY A 5 10.16 -13.42 -5.49
CA GLY A 5 9.99 -11.99 -5.22
C GLY A 5 8.51 -11.57 -5.24
N LYS A 6 8.22 -10.33 -4.85
CA LYS A 6 6.86 -9.77 -4.92
C LYS A 6 6.75 -8.63 -5.93
N ILE A 7 5.54 -8.41 -6.44
CA ILE A 7 5.15 -7.16 -7.11
C ILE A 7 4.86 -6.12 -6.02
N ILE A 8 5.58 -4.99 -6.01
CA ILE A 8 5.31 -3.89 -5.09
C ILE A 8 4.70 -2.75 -5.89
N ILE A 9 3.42 -2.47 -5.66
CA ILE A 9 2.70 -1.38 -6.32
C ILE A 9 2.84 -0.13 -5.46
N LEU A 10 3.39 0.93 -6.05
CA LEU A 10 3.36 2.28 -5.50
C LEU A 10 2.44 3.13 -6.35
N SER A 11 1.22 3.39 -5.86
CA SER A 11 0.24 4.22 -6.55
C SER A 11 -0.29 5.31 -5.64
N GLY A 12 -1.25 6.10 -6.12
CA GLY A 12 -1.75 7.29 -5.43
C GLY A 12 -2.25 8.34 -6.43
N PRO A 13 -3.00 9.34 -5.93
CA PRO A 13 -3.69 10.28 -6.80
C PRO A 13 -2.70 11.12 -7.61
N SER A 14 -3.14 11.61 -8.76
CA SER A 14 -2.38 12.52 -9.60
C SER A 14 -1.81 13.69 -8.78
N GLY A 15 -0.51 13.90 -8.86
CA GLY A 15 0.19 14.99 -8.17
C GLY A 15 0.66 14.70 -6.75
N VAL A 16 0.40 13.51 -6.20
CA VAL A 16 0.75 13.20 -4.79
C VAL A 16 2.26 13.22 -4.52
N GLY A 17 3.08 12.88 -5.51
CA GLY A 17 4.54 12.80 -5.38
C GLY A 17 5.13 11.39 -5.52
N LYS A 18 4.42 10.47 -6.20
CA LYS A 18 4.86 9.07 -6.43
C LYS A 18 6.29 8.95 -6.91
N GLY A 19 6.63 9.60 -8.04
CA GLY A 19 7.99 9.58 -8.57
C GLY A 19 9.06 10.13 -7.63
N THR A 20 8.73 11.09 -6.76
CA THR A 20 9.69 11.59 -5.75
C THR A 20 9.99 10.53 -4.71
N VAL A 21 8.95 9.87 -4.18
CA VAL A 21 9.10 8.76 -3.22
C VAL A 21 9.78 7.57 -3.87
N ASN A 22 9.37 7.18 -5.08
CA ASN A 22 9.98 6.09 -5.84
C ASN A 22 11.48 6.33 -6.08
N LYS A 23 11.86 7.55 -6.46
CA LYS A 23 13.27 7.95 -6.61
C LYS A 23 14.03 7.85 -5.30
N ALA A 24 13.44 8.26 -4.17
CA ALA A 24 14.09 8.15 -2.87
C ALA A 24 14.29 6.68 -2.46
N ILE A 25 13.24 5.85 -2.60
CA ILE A 25 13.27 4.40 -2.39
C ILE A 25 14.36 3.74 -3.24
N SER A 26 14.46 4.08 -4.53
CA SER A 26 15.43 3.48 -5.46
C SER A 26 16.90 3.71 -5.08
N LYS A 27 17.18 4.73 -4.26
CA LYS A 27 18.53 5.03 -3.76
C LYS A 27 18.91 4.18 -2.56
N ASP A 28 17.93 3.66 -1.82
CA ASP A 28 18.17 2.79 -0.67
C ASP A 28 18.35 1.34 -1.14
N LYS A 29 19.62 0.96 -1.35
CA LYS A 29 20.00 -0.40 -1.75
C LYS A 29 19.62 -1.46 -0.73
N SER A 30 19.38 -1.10 0.54
CA SER A 30 18.94 -2.06 1.56
C SER A 30 17.54 -2.61 1.31
N LEU A 31 16.75 -1.96 0.44
CA LEU A 31 15.40 -2.39 0.11
C LEU A 31 15.36 -3.53 -0.92
N ASN A 32 16.48 -3.82 -1.59
CA ASN A 32 16.57 -4.85 -2.65
C ASN A 32 15.43 -4.76 -3.68
N LEU A 33 15.15 -3.55 -4.16
CA LEU A 33 14.07 -3.25 -5.08
C LEU A 33 14.60 -3.06 -6.50
N VAL A 34 13.94 -3.69 -7.45
CA VAL A 34 14.19 -3.50 -8.88
C VAL A 34 13.08 -2.68 -9.48
N GLN A 35 13.45 -1.57 -10.13
CA GLN A 35 12.49 -0.72 -10.84
C GLN A 35 11.94 -1.45 -12.07
N SER A 36 10.63 -1.38 -12.25
CA SER A 36 10.00 -1.71 -13.53
C SER A 36 10.22 -0.59 -14.53
N ILE A 37 10.50 -0.94 -15.79
CA ILE A 37 10.62 0.00 -16.89
C ILE A 37 9.34 -0.13 -17.72
N SER A 38 8.55 0.93 -17.78
CA SER A 38 7.27 0.93 -18.49
C SER A 38 7.45 1.27 -19.98
N MET A 39 6.53 0.80 -20.81
CA MET A 39 6.35 1.29 -22.17
C MET A 39 5.58 2.60 -22.16
N THR A 40 5.86 3.49 -23.11
CA THR A 40 5.04 4.69 -23.36
C THR A 40 5.01 5.09 -24.82
N THR A 41 3.88 5.65 -25.25
CA THR A 41 3.73 6.27 -26.59
C THR A 41 4.16 7.73 -26.64
N ARG A 42 4.55 8.31 -25.49
CA ARG A 42 5.04 9.68 -25.42
C ARG A 42 6.45 9.74 -26.00
N ALA A 43 6.79 10.81 -26.71
CA ALA A 43 8.18 11.07 -27.10
C ALA A 43 9.09 11.27 -25.85
N PRO A 44 10.36 10.83 -25.91
CA PRO A 44 11.33 11.04 -24.83
C PRO A 44 11.56 12.52 -24.56
N ARG A 45 11.70 12.89 -23.27
CA ARG A 45 12.14 14.23 -22.85
C ARG A 45 13.66 14.35 -22.92
N PRO A 46 14.21 15.58 -22.97
CA PRO A 46 15.65 15.79 -22.87
C PRO A 46 16.24 15.10 -21.64
N GLY A 47 17.18 14.18 -21.87
CA GLY A 47 17.86 13.40 -20.83
C GLY A 47 17.23 12.05 -20.49
N GLU A 48 16.04 11.72 -21.00
CA GLU A 48 15.48 10.36 -20.89
C GLU A 48 16.15 9.42 -21.90
N VAL A 49 16.41 8.18 -21.49
CA VAL A 49 17.08 7.14 -22.26
C VAL A 49 16.14 5.95 -22.44
N ASP A 50 16.01 5.50 -23.70
CA ASP A 50 15.22 4.31 -24.04
C ASP A 50 15.78 3.05 -23.39
N GLY A 51 14.90 2.20 -22.87
CA GLY A 51 15.27 0.99 -22.12
C GLY A 51 15.85 1.26 -20.72
N VAL A 52 15.87 2.52 -20.27
CA VAL A 52 16.27 2.90 -18.91
C VAL A 52 15.12 3.61 -18.21
N ASP A 53 14.63 4.71 -18.78
CA ASP A 53 13.52 5.47 -18.21
C ASP A 53 12.17 4.88 -18.65
N TYR A 54 12.04 4.62 -19.96
CA TYR A 54 10.89 3.96 -20.57
C TYR A 54 11.33 3.17 -21.80
N TYR A 55 10.49 2.24 -22.25
CA TYR A 55 10.50 1.79 -23.63
C TYR A 55 9.61 2.72 -24.45
N PHE A 56 10.22 3.58 -25.25
CA PHE A 56 9.53 4.54 -26.10
C PHE A 56 9.08 3.86 -27.39
N VAL A 57 7.77 3.68 -27.55
CA VAL A 57 7.18 2.97 -28.69
C VAL A 57 6.17 3.85 -29.41
N ASP A 58 5.82 3.50 -30.64
CA ASP A 58 4.66 4.10 -31.29
C ASP A 58 3.35 3.49 -30.77
N LYS A 59 2.23 4.09 -31.19
CA LYS A 59 0.90 3.68 -30.76
C LYS A 59 0.52 2.28 -31.26
N GLU A 60 0.91 1.94 -32.50
CA GLU A 60 0.61 0.62 -33.10
C GLU A 60 1.30 -0.51 -32.32
N THR A 61 2.58 -0.33 -31.99
CA THR A 61 3.36 -1.25 -31.17
C THR A 61 2.76 -1.39 -29.76
N PHE A 62 2.29 -0.29 -29.16
CA PHE A 62 1.64 -0.35 -27.85
C PHE A 62 0.31 -1.11 -27.90
N GLU A 63 -0.50 -0.87 -28.93
CA GLU A 63 -1.77 -1.56 -29.14
C GLU A 63 -1.57 -3.06 -29.40
N ASP A 64 -0.52 -3.43 -30.14
CA ASP A 64 -0.13 -4.83 -30.36
C ASP A 64 0.23 -5.53 -29.04
N ALA A 65 1.01 -4.88 -28.17
CA ALA A 65 1.34 -5.40 -26.84
C ALA A 65 0.10 -5.61 -25.96
N ILE A 66 -0.93 -4.77 -26.08
CA ILE A 66 -2.22 -4.99 -25.41
C ILE A 66 -2.91 -6.24 -25.97
N GLN A 67 -3.01 -6.36 -27.30
CA GLN A 67 -3.69 -7.47 -27.97
C GLN A 67 -3.06 -8.82 -27.62
N HIS A 68 -1.74 -8.86 -27.50
CA HIS A 68 -0.96 -10.05 -27.16
C HIS A 68 -0.82 -10.29 -25.64
N ASN A 69 -1.53 -9.51 -24.79
CA ASN A 69 -1.49 -9.62 -23.32
C ASN A 69 -0.06 -9.51 -22.73
N GLU A 70 0.78 -8.70 -23.38
CA GLU A 70 2.18 -8.50 -23.01
C GLU A 70 2.34 -7.45 -21.89
N LEU A 71 1.25 -6.80 -21.48
CA LEU A 71 1.24 -5.80 -20.41
C LEU A 71 0.48 -6.33 -19.17
N ILE A 72 1.06 -6.16 -17.98
CA ILE A 72 0.36 -6.47 -16.71
C ILE A 72 -0.76 -5.46 -16.48
N GLU A 73 -0.46 -4.19 -16.75
CA GLU A 73 -1.36 -3.06 -16.70
C GLU A 73 -1.04 -2.07 -17.82
N TYR A 74 -2.03 -1.26 -18.18
CA TYR A 74 -1.85 -0.11 -19.04
C TYR A 74 -2.90 0.97 -18.73
N ALA A 75 -2.55 2.22 -18.97
CA ALA A 75 -3.46 3.35 -18.82
C ALA A 75 -3.12 4.47 -19.81
N GLU A 76 -4.12 5.27 -20.15
CA GLU A 76 -3.90 6.53 -20.85
C GLU A 76 -3.75 7.67 -19.84
N PHE A 77 -2.77 8.53 -20.06
CA PHE A 77 -2.56 9.73 -19.27
C PHE A 77 -2.21 10.92 -20.17
N ILE A 78 -3.11 11.91 -20.21
CA ILE A 78 -2.98 13.13 -21.01
C ILE A 78 -2.59 12.80 -22.47
N GLY A 79 -3.39 11.95 -23.13
CA GLY A 79 -3.23 11.61 -24.54
C GLY A 79 -2.10 10.63 -24.88
N ASN A 80 -1.39 10.09 -23.88
CA ASN A 80 -0.31 9.12 -24.09
C ASN A 80 -0.59 7.85 -23.31
N PHE A 81 -0.25 6.69 -23.90
CA PHE A 81 -0.36 5.41 -23.23
C PHE A 81 0.90 5.11 -22.41
N TYR A 82 0.69 4.42 -21.30
CA TYR A 82 1.72 3.88 -20.42
C TYR A 82 1.32 2.47 -20.04
N GLY A 83 2.27 1.55 -19.95
CA GLY A 83 1.99 0.19 -19.50
C GLY A 83 3.23 -0.59 -19.12
N THR A 84 3.06 -1.59 -18.28
CA THR A 84 4.18 -2.35 -17.69
C THR A 84 4.38 -3.69 -18.40
N PRO A 85 5.53 -3.92 -19.07
CA PRO A 85 5.84 -5.18 -19.75
C PRO A 85 5.84 -6.37 -18.81
N ARG A 86 4.95 -7.32 -19.10
CA ARG A 86 4.68 -8.52 -18.31
C ARG A 86 5.91 -9.40 -18.12
N LYS A 87 6.60 -9.70 -19.22
CA LYS A 87 7.74 -10.63 -19.24
C LYS A 87 8.85 -10.16 -18.29
N SER A 88 9.23 -8.89 -18.39
CA SER A 88 10.31 -8.28 -17.58
C SER A 88 10.04 -8.39 -16.08
N VAL A 89 8.79 -8.14 -15.65
CA VAL A 89 8.41 -8.22 -14.23
C VAL A 89 8.47 -9.65 -13.71
N TYR A 90 7.86 -10.61 -14.41
CA TYR A 90 7.82 -11.98 -13.90
C TYR A 90 9.17 -12.69 -13.95
N GLU A 91 10.05 -12.37 -14.89
CA GLU A 91 11.42 -12.91 -14.92
C GLU A 91 12.19 -12.49 -13.67
N LYS A 92 12.17 -11.20 -13.30
CA LYS A 92 12.78 -10.68 -12.07
C LYS A 92 12.21 -11.32 -10.80
N ILE A 93 10.88 -11.40 -10.71
CA ILE A 93 10.19 -12.02 -9.58
C ILE A 93 10.57 -13.50 -9.43
N LYS A 94 10.67 -14.23 -10.54
CA LYS A 94 11.09 -15.63 -10.55
C LYS A 94 12.53 -15.80 -10.03
N ASN A 95 13.38 -14.80 -10.23
CA ASN A 95 14.75 -14.77 -9.71
C ASN A 95 14.85 -14.38 -8.23
N GLY A 96 13.71 -14.09 -7.57
CA GLY A 96 13.65 -13.70 -6.17
C GLY A 96 13.75 -12.18 -5.95
N GLU A 97 13.70 -11.38 -7.02
CA GLU A 97 13.79 -9.93 -6.94
C GLU A 97 12.41 -9.31 -6.71
N ASN A 98 12.33 -8.35 -5.78
CA ASN A 98 11.11 -7.57 -5.59
C ASN A 98 11.04 -6.46 -6.64
N VAL A 99 9.95 -6.42 -7.40
CA VAL A 99 9.81 -5.47 -8.51
C VAL A 99 8.83 -4.38 -8.11
N ILE A 100 9.29 -3.13 -8.09
CA ILE A 100 8.46 -1.97 -7.77
C ILE A 100 7.87 -1.38 -9.06
N LEU A 101 6.55 -1.23 -9.05
CA LEU A 101 5.73 -0.64 -10.10
C LEU A 101 5.19 0.70 -9.60
N GLU A 102 5.81 1.80 -10.05
CA GLU A 102 5.22 3.14 -9.90
C GLU A 102 4.19 3.35 -11.02
N ILE A 103 2.91 3.17 -10.71
CA ILE A 103 1.83 3.17 -11.71
C ILE A 103 0.64 4.03 -11.27
N GLU A 104 -0.13 4.51 -12.24
CA GLU A 104 -1.36 5.26 -12.01
C GLU A 104 -2.47 4.37 -11.43
N VAL A 105 -3.45 4.97 -10.75
CA VAL A 105 -4.47 4.23 -9.98
C VAL A 105 -5.28 3.28 -10.87
N VAL A 106 -5.60 3.69 -12.10
CA VAL A 106 -6.29 2.84 -13.09
C VAL A 106 -5.48 1.58 -13.37
N GLY A 107 -4.18 1.72 -13.68
CA GLY A 107 -3.27 0.61 -13.92
C GLY A 107 -3.16 -0.31 -12.71
N ALA A 108 -2.94 0.27 -11.52
CA ALA A 108 -2.87 -0.48 -10.27
C ALA A 108 -4.14 -1.31 -10.00
N THR A 109 -5.34 -0.77 -10.25
CA THR A 109 -6.57 -1.56 -10.08
C THR A 109 -6.69 -2.74 -11.04
N GLN A 110 -6.00 -2.72 -12.19
CA GLN A 110 -5.93 -3.89 -13.09
C GLN A 110 -5.04 -4.97 -12.48
N VAL A 111 -3.88 -4.59 -11.95
CA VAL A 111 -2.95 -5.51 -11.27
C VAL A 111 -3.64 -6.15 -10.07
N LEU A 112 -4.27 -5.34 -9.20
CA LEU A 112 -4.98 -5.80 -8.01
C LEU A 112 -6.13 -6.78 -8.29
N LYS A 113 -6.71 -6.76 -9.50
CA LYS A 113 -7.77 -7.70 -9.92
C LYS A 113 -7.22 -9.01 -10.50
N LYS A 114 -6.04 -8.97 -11.11
CA LYS A 114 -5.46 -10.10 -11.85
C LYS A 114 -4.50 -10.92 -11.00
N GLU A 115 -3.73 -10.25 -10.15
CA GLU A 115 -2.68 -10.87 -9.33
C GLU A 115 -3.22 -11.34 -7.99
N LYS A 116 -2.58 -12.39 -7.44
CA LYS A 116 -2.91 -12.92 -6.12
C LYS A 116 -2.41 -11.98 -5.03
N LYS A 117 -3.17 -11.83 -3.95
CA LYS A 117 -2.81 -10.95 -2.83
C LYS A 117 -1.49 -11.35 -2.16
N GLU A 118 -1.16 -12.63 -2.16
CA GLU A 118 0.07 -13.14 -1.52
C GLU A 118 1.33 -12.83 -2.35
N ASP A 119 1.18 -12.62 -3.66
CA ASP A 119 2.25 -12.32 -4.61
C ASP A 119 2.54 -10.81 -4.75
N LEU A 120 1.74 -9.95 -4.11
CA LEU A 120 1.87 -8.49 -4.24
C LEU A 120 1.80 -7.75 -2.90
N ILE A 121 2.37 -6.55 -2.89
CA ILE A 121 2.21 -5.53 -1.85
C ILE A 121 1.73 -4.27 -2.53
N SER A 122 0.64 -3.69 -2.06
CA SER A 122 0.01 -2.52 -2.66
C SER A 122 -0.06 -1.35 -1.71
N ILE A 123 0.58 -0.25 -2.09
CA ILE A 123 0.72 0.96 -1.30
C ILE A 123 0.08 2.11 -2.06
N PHE A 124 -0.90 2.75 -1.43
CA PHE A 124 -1.53 3.98 -1.90
C PHE A 124 -0.95 5.17 -1.16
N LEU A 125 -0.22 6.03 -1.87
CA LEU A 125 0.29 7.27 -1.34
C LEU A 125 -0.81 8.33 -1.30
N MET A 126 -0.90 9.05 -0.19
CA MET A 126 -1.93 10.06 0.06
C MET A 126 -1.27 11.41 0.40
N PRO A 127 -1.78 12.55 -0.12
CA PRO A 127 -1.35 13.85 0.38
C PRO A 127 -1.99 14.12 1.76
N PRO A 128 -1.34 14.90 2.64
CA PRO A 128 -1.89 15.23 3.96
C PRO A 128 -3.19 16.03 3.90
N SER A 129 -3.41 16.75 2.79
CA SER A 129 -4.70 17.39 2.50
C SER A 129 -4.88 17.66 1.02
N LEU A 130 -6.13 17.84 0.58
CA LEU A 130 -6.43 18.31 -0.78
C LEU A 130 -5.78 19.66 -1.08
N LYS A 131 -5.69 20.55 -0.07
CA LYS A 131 -5.01 21.84 -0.19
C LYS A 131 -3.51 21.67 -0.46
N SER A 132 -2.86 20.73 0.24
CA SER A 132 -1.44 20.43 -0.01
C SER A 132 -1.22 19.84 -1.41
N LEU A 133 -2.16 19.03 -1.91
CA LEU A 133 -2.10 18.46 -3.26
C LEU A 133 -2.19 19.56 -4.33
N GLU A 134 -3.14 20.48 -4.19
CA GLU A 134 -3.26 21.64 -5.08
C GLU A 134 -1.98 22.48 -5.07
N GLN A 135 -1.44 22.80 -3.88
CA GLN A 135 -0.21 23.56 -3.75
C GLN A 135 0.98 22.88 -4.44
N ARG A 136 1.10 21.55 -4.33
CA ARG A 136 2.15 20.76 -5.02
C ARG A 136 2.01 20.86 -6.54
N LEU A 137 0.80 20.73 -7.07
CA LEU A 137 0.54 20.86 -8.51
C LEU A 137 0.90 22.26 -9.02
N ARG A 138 0.50 23.31 -8.30
CA ARG A 138 0.82 24.71 -8.66
C ARG A 138 2.31 25.01 -8.58
N ARG A 139 2.99 24.54 -7.53
CA ARG A 139 4.44 24.78 -7.31
C ARG A 139 5.31 24.21 -8.43
N ARG A 140 4.85 23.17 -9.14
CA ARG A 140 5.57 22.63 -10.30
C ARG A 140 5.78 23.69 -11.39
N GLY A 141 4.91 24.70 -11.48
CA GLY A 141 5.11 25.93 -12.25
C GLY A 141 5.17 25.77 -13.77
N THR A 142 5.04 24.55 -14.29
CA THR A 142 5.20 24.21 -15.71
C THR A 142 3.88 23.94 -16.43
N GLU A 143 2.76 23.92 -15.71
CA GLU A 143 1.46 23.50 -16.24
C GLU A 143 0.45 24.65 -16.18
N GLN A 144 -0.39 24.78 -17.22
CA GLN A 144 -1.47 25.78 -17.24
C GLN A 144 -2.56 25.44 -16.21
N GLU A 145 -3.32 26.45 -15.77
CA GLU A 145 -4.45 26.27 -14.83
C GLU A 145 -5.44 25.19 -15.27
N SER A 146 -5.71 25.07 -16.57
CA SER A 146 -6.61 24.04 -17.11
C SER A 146 -6.10 22.62 -16.85
N ILE A 147 -4.79 22.39 -16.95
CA ILE A 147 -4.15 21.09 -16.67
C ILE A 147 -4.14 20.82 -15.17
N ILE A 148 -3.86 21.85 -14.34
CA ILE A 148 -3.92 21.73 -12.87
C ILE A 148 -5.31 21.29 -12.43
N LYS A 149 -6.36 21.91 -12.98
CA LYS A 149 -7.75 21.53 -12.72
C LYS A 149 -8.03 20.08 -13.12
N GLN A 150 -7.65 19.66 -14.34
CA GLN A 150 -7.83 18.27 -14.79
C GLN A 150 -7.13 17.26 -13.87
N ARG A 151 -5.93 17.60 -13.37
CA ARG A 151 -5.19 16.75 -12.42
C ARG A 151 -5.89 16.65 -11.07
N LEU A 152 -6.45 17.75 -10.57
CA LEU A 152 -7.21 17.76 -9.31
C LEU A 152 -8.52 16.97 -9.44
N ASP A 153 -9.28 17.19 -10.51
CA ASP A 153 -10.51 16.44 -10.79
C ASP A 153 -10.23 14.94 -10.86
N LYS A 154 -9.14 14.53 -11.53
CA LYS A 154 -8.67 13.15 -11.55
C LYS A 154 -8.34 12.63 -10.15
N ALA A 155 -7.58 13.39 -9.35
CA ALA A 155 -7.21 13.00 -8.00
C ALA A 155 -8.44 12.75 -7.10
N LEU A 156 -9.50 13.56 -7.23
CA LEU A 156 -10.75 13.38 -6.47
C LEU A 156 -11.48 12.08 -6.83
N LEU A 157 -11.37 11.60 -8.07
CA LEU A 157 -11.91 10.30 -8.50
C LEU A 157 -11.02 9.12 -8.05
N GLU A 158 -9.72 9.35 -7.90
CA GLU A 158 -8.73 8.33 -7.54
C GLU A 158 -8.67 8.07 -6.04
N ILE A 159 -8.78 9.10 -5.19
CA ILE A 159 -8.70 8.99 -3.73
C ILE A 159 -9.66 7.95 -3.14
N PRO A 160 -10.95 7.89 -3.54
CA PRO A 160 -11.87 6.88 -3.03
C PRO A 160 -11.40 5.45 -3.26
N LEU A 161 -10.55 5.18 -4.27
CA LEU A 161 -10.05 3.84 -4.59
C LEU A 161 -8.98 3.33 -3.62
N LYS A 162 -8.53 4.14 -2.65
CA LYS A 162 -7.53 3.73 -1.65
C LYS A 162 -7.91 2.47 -0.87
N HIS A 163 -9.21 2.22 -0.66
CA HIS A 163 -9.71 1.02 0.03
C HIS A 163 -9.39 -0.30 -0.68
N LYS A 164 -8.93 -0.26 -1.93
CA LYS A 164 -8.52 -1.45 -2.70
C LYS A 164 -7.08 -1.87 -2.41
N TYR A 165 -6.30 -1.02 -1.75
CA TYR A 165 -4.89 -1.25 -1.46
C TYR A 165 -4.73 -1.85 -0.07
N GLN A 166 -3.63 -2.58 0.14
CA GLN A 166 -3.28 -3.14 1.45
C GLN A 166 -2.85 -2.05 2.42
N TYR A 167 -2.13 -1.04 1.93
CA TYR A 167 -1.56 0.02 2.74
C TYR A 167 -1.88 1.40 2.17
N VAL A 168 -2.16 2.36 3.05
CA VAL A 168 -2.28 3.77 2.71
C VAL A 168 -1.19 4.51 3.49
N ILE A 169 -0.32 5.23 2.79
CA ILE A 169 0.78 5.98 3.38
C ILE A 169 0.61 7.46 3.06
N GLU A 170 0.53 8.29 4.09
CA GLU A 170 0.58 9.74 3.91
C GLU A 170 2.00 10.21 3.56
N ILE A 171 2.10 11.16 2.63
CA ILE A 171 3.35 11.85 2.30
C ILE A 171 3.34 13.25 2.92
N ASP A 172 3.65 13.35 4.20
CA ASP A 172 3.99 14.58 4.91
C ASP A 172 5.41 15.06 4.54
N SER A 173 6.38 14.14 4.55
CA SER A 173 7.75 14.30 4.06
C SER A 173 8.16 13.09 3.20
N VAL A 174 9.20 13.24 2.38
CA VAL A 174 9.69 12.14 1.53
C VAL A 174 10.38 11.09 2.41
N GLU A 175 11.10 11.56 3.41
CA GLU A 175 11.86 10.75 4.36
C GLU A 175 10.93 9.85 5.18
N ASN A 176 9.85 10.40 5.74
CA ASN A 176 8.86 9.62 6.49
C ASN A 176 8.12 8.62 5.58
N ALA A 177 7.72 9.03 4.37
CA ALA A 177 7.10 8.12 3.41
C ALA A 177 8.02 6.93 3.05
N VAL A 178 9.32 7.16 2.88
CA VAL A 178 10.31 6.09 2.64
C VAL A 178 10.44 5.18 3.85
N ALA A 179 10.51 5.74 5.06
CA ALA A 179 10.58 4.97 6.30
C ALA A 179 9.35 4.05 6.48
N LYS A 180 8.15 4.59 6.22
CA LYS A 180 6.89 3.82 6.24
C LYS A 180 6.87 2.72 5.18
N VAL A 181 7.34 2.98 3.95
CA VAL A 181 7.44 1.94 2.91
C VAL A 181 8.40 0.85 3.35
N LYS A 182 9.58 1.20 3.88
CA LYS A 182 10.55 0.22 4.39
C LYS A 182 9.96 -0.65 5.51
N GLU A 183 9.22 -0.04 6.42
CA GLU A 183 8.53 -0.73 7.51
C GLU A 183 7.46 -1.70 6.97
N VAL A 184 6.64 -1.28 6.01
CA VAL A 184 5.68 -2.16 5.31
C VAL A 184 6.40 -3.34 4.63
N LEU A 185 7.50 -3.10 3.93
CA LEU A 185 8.26 -4.16 3.26
C LEU A 185 8.92 -5.13 4.24
N THR A 186 9.33 -4.65 5.42
CA THR A 186 9.85 -5.46 6.54
C THR A 186 8.75 -6.34 7.12
N LYS A 187 7.58 -5.76 7.45
CA LYS A 187 6.38 -6.49 7.90
C LYS A 187 6.01 -7.61 6.92
N GLU A 188 6.09 -7.33 5.63
CA GLU A 188 5.73 -8.27 4.55
C GLU A 188 6.82 -9.30 4.21
N ASN A 189 7.92 -9.32 4.97
CA ASN A 189 9.05 -10.25 4.78
C ASN A 189 9.62 -10.22 3.35
N THR A 190 9.77 -9.02 2.79
CA THR A 190 10.36 -8.82 1.46
C THR A 190 11.79 -8.30 1.50
N LEU A 191 12.22 -7.77 2.65
CA LEU A 191 13.58 -7.32 2.87
C LEU A 191 14.42 -8.40 3.54
N ASP A 192 15.75 -8.27 3.46
CA ASP A 192 16.68 -9.05 4.28
C ASP A 192 16.78 -8.46 5.70
N ILE A 193 15.62 -8.20 6.28
CA ILE A 193 15.41 -7.69 7.63
C ILE A 193 14.37 -8.60 8.26
N PRO A 194 14.65 -9.21 9.43
CA PRO A 194 13.69 -10.09 10.10
C PRO A 194 12.39 -9.36 10.45
N TYR A 195 11.25 -10.05 10.33
CA TYR A 195 9.93 -9.52 10.69
C TYR A 195 9.88 -8.98 12.13
N GLU A 196 10.63 -9.60 13.04
CA GLU A 196 10.71 -9.22 14.45
C GLU A 196 11.37 -7.86 14.68
N LYS A 197 12.01 -7.30 13.64
CA LYS A 197 12.55 -5.93 13.65
C LYS A 197 11.56 -4.89 13.13
N SER A 198 10.39 -5.30 12.63
CA SER A 198 9.35 -4.37 12.22
C SER A 198 8.70 -3.68 13.43
N TYR A 199 8.31 -2.43 13.23
CA TYR A 199 7.45 -1.73 14.19
C TYR A 199 6.12 -2.45 14.39
N TYR A 200 5.57 -3.08 13.35
CA TYR A 200 4.36 -3.88 13.45
C TYR A 200 4.49 -5.02 14.47
N TYR A 201 5.61 -5.75 14.45
CA TYR A 201 5.84 -6.84 15.42
C TYR A 201 5.90 -6.32 16.86
N SER A 202 6.64 -5.24 17.09
CA SER A 202 6.73 -4.57 18.39
C SER A 202 5.36 -4.09 18.86
N LEU A 203 4.60 -3.43 17.99
CA LEU A 203 3.24 -2.98 18.25
C LEU A 203 2.33 -4.15 18.65
N ARG A 204 2.34 -5.25 17.90
CA ARG A 204 1.51 -6.42 18.21
C ARG A 204 1.77 -6.94 19.61
N ASN A 205 3.04 -7.05 20.03
CA ASN A 205 3.40 -7.49 21.38
C ASN A 205 2.90 -6.52 22.47
N LYS A 206 2.96 -5.21 22.21
CA LYS A 206 2.45 -4.18 23.13
C LYS A 206 0.93 -4.24 23.24
N VAL A 207 0.23 -4.36 22.11
CA VAL A 207 -1.23 -4.53 22.06
C VAL A 207 -1.66 -5.81 22.77
N GLU A 208 -0.96 -6.93 22.55
CA GLU A 208 -1.22 -8.20 23.24
C GLU A 208 -1.12 -8.07 24.75
N LYS A 209 -0.07 -7.40 25.24
CA LYS A 209 0.07 -7.09 26.66
C LYS A 209 -1.07 -6.21 27.18
N LEU A 210 -1.44 -5.17 26.43
CA LEU A 210 -2.52 -4.25 26.80
C LEU A 210 -3.88 -4.97 26.88
N VAL A 211 -4.19 -5.82 25.91
CA VAL A 211 -5.41 -6.65 25.89
C VAL A 211 -5.45 -7.56 27.11
N LYS A 212 -4.34 -8.21 27.44
CA LYS A 212 -4.25 -9.07 28.63
C LYS A 212 -4.43 -8.29 29.94
N ASP A 213 -3.80 -7.13 30.05
CA ASP A 213 -3.74 -6.37 31.31
C ASP A 213 -5.03 -5.56 31.57
N GLN A 214 -5.70 -5.06 30.51
CA GLN A 214 -6.83 -4.13 30.65
C GLN A 214 -8.16 -4.65 30.10
N TYR A 215 -8.15 -5.62 29.18
CA TYR A 215 -9.34 -6.05 28.44
C TYR A 215 -9.68 -7.53 28.59
N SER A 216 -9.04 -8.24 29.52
CA SER A 216 -9.29 -9.67 29.82
C SER A 216 -10.76 -9.96 30.12
N PHE A 217 -11.43 -9.10 30.88
CA PHE A 217 -12.86 -9.22 31.18
C PHE A 217 -13.73 -9.27 29.91
N PHE A 218 -13.43 -8.45 28.89
CA PHE A 218 -14.18 -8.47 27.64
C PHE A 218 -13.88 -9.73 26.81
N VAL A 219 -12.63 -10.19 26.84
CA VAL A 219 -12.19 -11.40 26.14
C VAL A 219 -12.86 -12.65 26.74
N GLU A 220 -12.89 -12.76 28.07
CA GLU A 220 -13.50 -13.89 28.78
C GLU A 220 -15.01 -13.94 28.57
N ASN A 221 -15.69 -12.79 28.64
CA ASN A 221 -17.14 -12.70 28.50
C ASN A 221 -17.64 -12.82 27.05
N TRP A 222 -16.77 -12.71 26.05
CA TRP A 222 -17.17 -12.79 24.65
C TRP A 222 -17.89 -14.10 24.32
N LYS A 223 -17.34 -15.23 24.79
CA LYS A 223 -17.92 -16.55 24.50
C LYS A 223 -19.34 -16.69 25.05
N GLU A 224 -19.57 -16.28 26.30
CA GLU A 224 -20.89 -16.31 26.91
C GLU A 224 -21.88 -15.40 26.16
N ASN A 225 -21.44 -14.22 25.72
CA ASN A 225 -22.26 -13.29 24.94
C ASN A 225 -22.69 -13.88 23.58
N VAL A 226 -21.79 -14.58 22.89
CA VAL A 226 -22.09 -15.23 21.60
C VAL A 226 -23.04 -16.42 21.79
N GLU A 227 -22.79 -17.28 22.81
CA GLU A 227 -23.65 -18.43 23.11
C GLU A 227 -25.08 -18.02 23.47
N ASN A 228 -25.25 -16.94 24.25
CA ASN A 228 -26.55 -16.41 24.67
C ASN A 228 -27.39 -15.87 23.50
N LEU A 229 -26.78 -15.53 22.35
CA LEU A 229 -27.48 -15.08 21.15
C LEU A 229 -28.07 -16.23 20.32
N GLY A 230 -27.93 -17.48 20.77
CA GLY A 230 -28.50 -18.66 20.08
C GLY A 230 -27.72 -19.08 18.84
N ILE A 231 -26.49 -18.59 18.66
CA ILE A 231 -25.58 -18.99 17.58
C ILE A 231 -25.06 -20.39 17.89
N LYS A 232 -25.74 -21.42 17.37
CA LYS A 232 -25.45 -22.84 17.61
C LYS A 232 -24.42 -23.42 16.63
N GLN A 233 -23.25 -22.80 16.46
CA GLN A 233 -22.14 -23.46 15.78
C GLN A 233 -20.97 -23.69 16.73
N LYS A 234 -20.31 -24.84 16.55
CA LYS A 234 -19.07 -25.17 17.26
C LYS A 234 -17.99 -24.24 16.74
N ILE A 235 -17.65 -23.26 17.55
CA ILE A 235 -16.44 -22.44 17.42
C ILE A 235 -15.23 -23.34 17.69
N SER A 236 -14.89 -24.21 16.74
CA SER A 236 -13.66 -25.01 16.84
C SER A 236 -12.52 -24.22 16.21
N ASN A 237 -11.54 -23.84 17.02
CA ASN A 237 -10.26 -23.21 16.66
C ASN A 237 -10.23 -21.68 16.48
N PHE A 238 -11.27 -20.93 16.88
CA PHE A 238 -11.19 -19.45 16.92
C PHE A 238 -10.72 -18.96 18.30
N SER A 239 -9.81 -18.01 18.29
CA SER A 239 -9.30 -17.33 19.49
C SER A 239 -9.74 -15.86 19.43
N PHE A 240 -10.73 -15.49 20.23
CA PHE A 240 -11.19 -14.10 20.31
C PHE A 240 -10.08 -13.16 20.80
N HIS A 241 -9.23 -13.64 21.70
CA HIS A 241 -8.04 -12.93 22.15
C HIS A 241 -7.15 -12.54 20.97
N ASP A 242 -6.76 -13.51 20.14
CA ASP A 242 -5.83 -13.25 19.03
C ASP A 242 -6.48 -12.38 17.96
N TYR A 243 -7.77 -12.59 17.69
CA TYR A 243 -8.54 -11.71 16.82
C TYR A 243 -8.53 -10.26 17.31
N LEU A 244 -8.78 -10.05 18.62
CA LEU A 244 -8.82 -8.71 19.20
C LEU A 244 -7.45 -8.03 19.13
N VAL A 245 -6.38 -8.78 19.42
CA VAL A 245 -5.01 -8.29 19.27
C VAL A 245 -4.73 -7.89 17.83
N ASP A 246 -5.06 -8.75 16.86
CA ASP A 246 -4.76 -8.50 15.45
C ASP A 246 -5.57 -7.31 14.89
N ILE A 247 -6.87 -7.19 15.19
CA ILE A 247 -7.68 -6.05 14.71
C ILE A 247 -7.22 -4.71 15.29
N LEU A 248 -6.88 -4.68 16.59
CA LEU A 248 -6.38 -3.45 17.23
C LEU A 248 -5.00 -3.09 16.70
N THR A 249 -4.12 -4.08 16.51
CA THR A 249 -2.80 -3.89 15.91
C THR A 249 -2.93 -3.34 14.49
N ASP A 250 -3.78 -3.93 13.65
CA ASP A 250 -3.98 -3.52 12.26
C ASP A 250 -4.57 -2.12 12.16
N LYS A 251 -5.56 -1.78 12.99
CA LYS A 251 -6.15 -0.44 13.02
C LYS A 251 -5.12 0.61 13.45
N THR A 252 -4.38 0.36 14.52
CA THR A 252 -3.33 1.27 15.02
C THR A 252 -2.23 1.45 14.00
N TYR A 253 -1.74 0.37 13.39
CA TYR A 253 -0.72 0.44 12.36
C TYR A 253 -1.18 1.20 11.11
N ALA A 254 -2.40 0.92 10.64
CA ALA A 254 -2.98 1.62 9.50
C ALA A 254 -3.18 3.11 9.77
N HIS A 255 -3.57 3.48 10.99
CA HIS A 255 -3.67 4.87 11.42
C HIS A 255 -2.31 5.57 11.34
N VAL A 256 -1.27 4.98 11.95
CA VAL A 256 0.08 5.57 11.94
C VAL A 256 0.61 5.75 10.52
N LEU A 257 0.49 4.75 9.65
CA LEU A 257 0.90 4.89 8.25
C LEU A 257 0.19 6.07 7.54
N ALA A 258 -1.08 6.27 7.87
CA ALA A 258 -1.95 7.24 7.22
C ALA A 258 -1.90 8.65 7.83
N SER A 259 -1.32 8.87 9.01
CA SER A 259 -1.36 10.21 9.65
C SER A 259 -0.18 10.57 10.57
N GLU A 260 0.70 9.64 10.94
CA GLU A 260 1.72 9.89 11.96
C GLU A 260 3.12 9.51 11.48
N ASP A 261 4.17 9.91 12.19
CA ASP A 261 5.52 9.38 11.98
C ASP A 261 5.62 7.94 12.49
N ILE A 262 6.30 7.06 11.76
CA ILE A 262 6.33 5.62 12.10
C ILE A 262 6.94 5.34 13.48
N GLU A 263 7.87 6.19 13.93
CA GLU A 263 8.57 6.11 15.23
C GLU A 263 7.62 6.29 16.42
N ILE A 264 6.41 6.86 16.22
CA ILE A 264 5.42 7.00 17.29
C ILE A 264 5.02 5.65 17.90
N LEU A 265 5.19 4.55 17.16
CA LEU A 265 4.95 3.18 17.62
C LEU A 265 5.92 2.72 18.72
N ASP A 266 6.96 3.50 19.03
CA ASP A 266 7.78 3.28 20.22
C ASP A 266 7.16 3.86 21.50
N ASN A 267 6.25 4.83 21.39
CA ASN A 267 5.62 5.50 22.52
C ASN A 267 4.43 4.69 23.08
N SER A 268 4.58 4.14 24.28
CA SER A 268 3.52 3.36 24.93
C SER A 268 2.27 4.17 25.26
N ASP A 269 2.40 5.43 25.69
CA ASP A 269 1.24 6.27 26.06
C ASP A 269 0.38 6.56 24.82
N PHE A 270 1.01 6.75 23.66
CA PHE A 270 0.31 6.88 22.39
C PHE A 270 -0.43 5.59 22.04
N ILE A 271 0.24 4.44 22.15
CA ILE A 271 -0.35 3.13 21.83
C ILE A 271 -1.55 2.83 22.73
N ASP A 272 -1.43 3.07 24.03
CA ASP A 272 -2.52 2.85 24.98
C ASP A 272 -3.74 3.72 24.61
N SER A 273 -3.52 5.01 24.35
CA SER A 273 -4.57 5.96 23.97
C SER A 273 -5.27 5.61 22.65
N ILE A 274 -4.49 5.28 21.60
CA ILE A 274 -5.06 4.99 20.28
C ILE A 274 -5.74 3.61 20.24
N VAL A 275 -5.24 2.63 21.00
CA VAL A 275 -5.90 1.33 21.15
C VAL A 275 -7.22 1.48 21.92
N GLU A 276 -7.25 2.26 22.99
CA GLU A 276 -8.49 2.57 23.71
C GLU A 276 -9.52 3.21 22.77
N HIS A 277 -9.10 4.15 21.93
CA HIS A 277 -9.96 4.75 20.90
C HIS A 277 -10.54 3.69 19.94
N PHE A 278 -9.70 2.79 19.40
CA PHE A 278 -10.17 1.77 18.46
C PHE A 278 -10.95 0.62 19.11
N MET A 279 -10.77 0.38 20.41
CA MET A 279 -11.52 -0.62 21.18
C MET A 279 -13.02 -0.33 21.16
N ILE A 280 -13.42 0.94 21.16
CA ILE A 280 -14.83 1.36 21.08
C ILE A 280 -15.47 0.92 19.75
N ASP A 281 -14.70 0.89 18.67
CA ASP A 281 -15.17 0.48 17.34
C ASP A 281 -15.20 -1.05 17.15
N VAL A 282 -14.73 -1.82 18.13
CA VAL A 282 -14.75 -3.29 18.06
C VAL A 282 -16.18 -3.76 18.26
N ASN A 283 -16.74 -4.38 17.22
CA ASN A 283 -18.07 -4.98 17.32
C ASN A 283 -17.98 -6.41 17.86
N PHE A 284 -17.99 -6.56 19.18
CA PHE A 284 -17.94 -7.83 19.92
C PHE A 284 -18.96 -8.88 19.46
N PHE A 285 -20.07 -8.47 18.84
CA PHE A 285 -21.16 -9.36 18.43
C PHE A 285 -21.06 -9.82 16.97
N SER A 286 -20.41 -9.05 16.08
CA SER A 286 -20.35 -9.35 14.63
C SER A 286 -19.12 -10.14 14.19
N ILE A 287 -18.15 -10.33 15.09
CA ILE A 287 -16.81 -10.83 14.78
C ILE A 287 -16.83 -12.26 14.22
N GLU A 288 -17.86 -13.03 14.56
CA GLU A 288 -18.11 -14.35 13.97
C GLU A 288 -19.19 -14.35 12.88
N GLN A 289 -20.11 -13.38 12.85
CA GLN A 289 -21.23 -13.39 11.91
C GLN A 289 -20.85 -13.16 10.43
N ARG A 290 -19.58 -12.81 10.12
CA ARG A 290 -19.15 -12.61 8.73
C ARG A 290 -18.61 -13.89 8.06
N GLU A 291 -18.32 -14.93 8.83
CA GLU A 291 -18.02 -16.28 8.32
C GLU A 291 -19.21 -17.26 8.46
N PHE A 292 -20.38 -16.77 8.89
CA PHE A 292 -21.62 -17.54 9.05
C PHE A 292 -22.76 -17.04 8.15
#